data_AF-A0AAI9UYS3-F1
#
_entry.id   AF-A0AAI9UYS3-F1
#
_cell.length_a   1.000
_cell.length_b   1.000
_cell.length_c   1.000
_cell.angle_alpha   90.00
_cell.angle_beta   90.00
_cell.angle_gamma   90.00
#
_symmetry.space_group_name_H-M   'P 1'
#
loop_
_entity.id
_entity.type
_entity.pdbx_description
1 polymer ?
#
loop_
_entity_poly.entity_id
_entity_poly.type
_entity_poly.pdbx_seq_one_letter_code
_entity_poly.pdbx_strand_id
1 'polypeptide(L)'
;MKVHLHAAAVEAAIRARKSAVFCEWPLVRNSIEAERLTSLDRGKGGDMNQVDKNFLWEITGTKGTLLIEGPMGNIQGFPPTIKFVKAEPGAVLEVVEVDEVKGFSDDTGKAWEAFAGSSGEAPDFDVALIRHRMLDAIYRSSELGTREEYW
;
A
#
# COMPACT_ATOMS: atom_id res chain seq x y z
N MET A 1 6.37 0.11 -10.42
CA MET A 1 7.60 -0.60 -10.81
C MET A 1 7.43 -1.01 -12.26
N LYS A 2 8.47 -0.84 -13.11
CA LYS A 2 8.38 -1.35 -14.48
C LYS A 2 8.48 -2.86 -14.40
N VAL A 3 7.63 -3.60 -15.11
CA VAL A 3 7.53 -5.08 -14.99
C VAL A 3 8.90 -5.78 -15.01
N HIS A 4 9.85 -5.27 -15.80
CA HIS A 4 11.21 -5.81 -15.88
C HIS A 4 12.09 -5.69 -14.63
N LEU A 5 11.72 -4.84 -13.69
CA LEU A 5 12.43 -4.62 -12.43
C LEU A 5 11.79 -5.37 -11.25
N HIS A 6 10.61 -5.97 -11.43
CA HIS A 6 9.86 -6.62 -10.36
C HIS A 6 10.64 -7.76 -9.72
N ALA A 7 11.18 -8.65 -10.55
CA ALA A 7 11.91 -9.82 -10.07
C ALA A 7 13.09 -9.44 -9.17
N ALA A 8 13.86 -8.42 -9.55
CA ALA A 8 15.02 -7.98 -8.79
C ALA A 8 14.63 -7.38 -7.43
N ALA A 9 13.61 -6.52 -7.40
CA ALA A 9 13.14 -5.91 -6.16
C ALA A 9 12.50 -6.94 -5.21
N VAL A 10 11.68 -7.84 -5.75
CA VAL A 10 11.03 -8.91 -4.98
C VAL A 10 12.07 -9.87 -4.42
N GLU A 11 13.05 -10.28 -5.22
CA GLU A 11 14.15 -11.12 -4.76
C GLU A 11 14.98 -10.47 -3.66
N ALA A 12 15.33 -9.19 -3.81
CA ALA A 12 16.05 -8.45 -2.78
C ALA A 12 15.27 -8.42 -1.46
N ALA A 13 13.95 -8.21 -1.52
CA ALA A 13 13.08 -8.21 -0.35
C ALA A 13 12.97 -9.61 0.31
N ILE A 14 12.84 -10.69 -0.49
CA ILE A 14 12.84 -12.07 0.00
C ILE A 14 14.19 -12.38 0.68
N ARG A 15 15.31 -12.04 0.05
CA ARG A 15 16.67 -12.26 0.60
C ARG A 15 16.89 -11.47 1.89
N ALA A 16 16.31 -10.27 1.99
CA ALA A 16 16.34 -9.45 3.19
C ALA A 16 15.38 -9.95 4.30
N ARG A 17 14.66 -11.06 4.08
CA ARG A 17 13.68 -11.63 5.02
C ARG A 17 12.59 -10.64 5.43
N LYS A 18 12.14 -9.79 4.49
CA LYS A 18 10.96 -8.95 4.74
C LYS A 18 9.75 -9.84 4.93
N SER A 19 8.97 -9.59 5.99
CA SER A 19 7.82 -10.42 6.36
C SER A 19 6.72 -10.45 5.30
N ALA A 20 6.58 -9.39 4.52
CA ALA A 20 5.69 -9.33 3.38
C ALA A 20 6.38 -8.58 2.23
N VAL A 21 6.26 -9.12 1.01
CA VAL A 21 6.77 -8.50 -0.20
C VAL A 21 5.58 -8.18 -1.10
N PHE A 22 5.30 -6.90 -1.27
CA PHE A 22 4.24 -6.42 -2.15
C PHE A 22 4.85 -5.94 -3.47
N CYS A 23 4.22 -6.30 -4.58
CA CYS A 23 4.53 -5.79 -5.92
C CYS A 23 3.22 -5.55 -6.68
N GLU A 24 3.23 -4.65 -7.65
CA GLU A 24 2.08 -4.52 -8.56
C GLU A 24 1.97 -5.74 -9.49
N TRP A 25 0.80 -5.94 -10.08
CA TRP A 25 0.59 -6.99 -11.07
C TRP A 25 1.15 -6.57 -12.44
N PRO A 26 1.78 -7.48 -13.21
CA PRO A 26 2.08 -8.88 -12.86
C PRO A 26 3.30 -8.99 -11.93
N LEU A 27 3.33 -10.03 -11.08
CA LEU A 27 4.41 -10.29 -10.12
C LEU A 27 5.82 -10.25 -10.76
N VAL A 28 5.94 -10.73 -12.00
CA VAL A 28 7.17 -10.77 -12.80
C VAL A 28 6.84 -10.74 -14.29
N ARG A 29 7.84 -10.62 -15.17
CA ARG A 29 7.62 -10.57 -16.63
C ARG A 29 7.18 -11.89 -17.26
N ASN A 30 7.60 -13.03 -16.68
CA ASN A 30 7.39 -14.35 -17.27
C ASN A 30 7.47 -15.46 -16.21
N SER A 31 7.12 -16.68 -16.62
CA SER A 31 7.11 -17.86 -15.74
C SER A 31 8.49 -18.23 -15.18
N ILE A 32 9.57 -18.02 -15.94
CA ILE A 32 10.93 -18.34 -15.49
C ILE A 32 11.33 -17.48 -14.29
N GLU A 33 11.05 -16.18 -14.36
CA GLU A 33 11.26 -15.27 -13.22
C GLU A 33 10.40 -15.68 -12.02
N ALA A 34 9.17 -16.14 -12.24
CA ALA A 34 8.25 -16.56 -11.17
C ALA A 34 8.79 -17.81 -10.46
N GLU A 35 9.18 -18.83 -11.22
CA GLU A 35 9.74 -20.08 -10.70
C GLU A 35 11.01 -19.84 -9.88
N ARG A 36 11.88 -18.93 -10.34
CA ARG A 36 13.07 -18.52 -9.60
C ARG A 36 12.71 -17.90 -8.25
N LEU A 37 11.75 -16.97 -8.19
CA LEU A 37 11.32 -16.38 -6.93
C LEU A 37 10.71 -17.43 -5.99
N THR A 38 9.89 -18.34 -6.51
CA THR A 38 9.31 -19.45 -5.73
C THR A 38 10.39 -20.35 -5.14
N SER A 39 11.48 -20.62 -5.88
CA SER A 39 12.59 -21.44 -5.36
C SER A 39 13.37 -20.77 -4.21
N LEU A 40 13.31 -19.45 -4.11
CA LEU A 40 13.91 -18.68 -3.01
C LEU A 40 13.04 -18.67 -1.76
N ASP A 41 11.75 -18.91 -1.91
CA ASP A 41 10.81 -19.03 -0.81
C ASP A 41 10.87 -20.46 -0.22
N ARG A 42 11.55 -20.60 0.93
CA ARG A 42 11.87 -21.90 1.56
C ARG A 42 10.70 -22.55 2.30
N GLY A 43 9.46 -22.30 1.88
CA GLY A 43 8.29 -22.93 2.48
C GLY A 43 8.03 -22.41 3.89
N LYS A 44 7.60 -21.16 3.96
CA LYS A 44 6.52 -20.72 4.85
C LYS A 44 5.75 -19.69 4.07
N GLY A 45 4.69 -20.11 3.35
CA GLY A 45 3.76 -19.19 2.71
C GLY A 45 3.42 -18.11 3.73
N GLY A 46 3.73 -16.86 3.37
CA GLY A 46 3.89 -15.70 4.26
C GLY A 46 3.40 -15.94 5.68
N ASP A 47 4.33 -16.16 6.61
CA ASP A 47 4.02 -16.22 8.05
C ASP A 47 3.23 -14.94 8.35
N MET A 48 1.91 -15.08 8.58
CA MET A 48 1.04 -13.98 8.95
C MET A 48 1.62 -13.42 10.25
N ASN A 49 2.30 -12.28 10.16
CA ASN A 49 3.07 -11.71 11.25
C ASN A 49 2.30 -11.82 12.57
N GLN A 50 2.93 -12.43 13.57
CA GLN A 50 2.42 -12.55 14.94
C GLN A 50 2.54 -11.24 15.74
N VAL A 51 2.92 -10.13 15.11
CA VAL A 51 3.14 -8.83 15.76
C VAL A 51 2.07 -7.83 15.33
N ASP A 52 1.51 -7.18 16.35
CA ASP A 52 0.19 -6.59 16.52
C ASP A 52 -0.19 -5.35 15.68
N LYS A 53 0.24 -5.24 14.41
CA LYS A 53 -0.30 -4.34 13.33
C LYS A 53 0.59 -4.39 12.08
N ASN A 54 0.07 -4.80 10.93
CA ASN A 54 0.82 -4.78 9.66
C ASN A 54 0.71 -3.44 8.91
N PHE A 55 -0.22 -2.57 9.30
CA PHE A 55 -0.39 -1.24 8.71
C PHE A 55 -0.62 -0.19 9.78
N LEU A 56 0.18 0.86 9.73
CA LEU A 56 0.06 2.05 10.57
C LEU A 56 0.40 3.27 9.72
N TRP A 57 -0.51 4.21 9.63
CA TRP A 57 -0.29 5.51 9.01
C TRP A 57 -0.73 6.59 9.98
N GLU A 58 0.23 7.38 10.42
CA GLU A 58 0.00 8.56 11.25
C GLU A 58 0.08 9.82 10.40
N ILE A 59 -0.92 10.69 10.51
CA ILE A 59 -0.95 12.01 9.87
C ILE A 59 -1.07 13.04 10.98
N THR A 60 0.04 13.71 11.27
CA THR A 60 0.10 14.75 12.30
C THR A 60 -0.10 16.12 11.67
N GLY A 61 -1.14 16.81 12.13
CA GLY A 61 -1.48 18.17 11.73
C GLY A 61 -1.55 19.12 12.92
N THR A 62 -1.77 20.40 12.65
CA THR A 62 -1.82 21.45 13.70
C THR A 62 -3.04 21.33 14.63
N LYS A 63 -4.09 20.63 14.21
CA LYS A 63 -5.32 20.42 14.99
C LYS A 63 -5.36 19.09 15.74
N GLY A 64 -4.39 18.22 15.49
CA GLY A 64 -4.41 16.86 16.01
C GLY A 64 -3.79 15.86 15.03
N THR A 65 -3.90 14.59 15.40
CA THR A 65 -3.30 13.48 14.68
C THR A 65 -4.37 12.49 14.28
N LEU A 66 -4.37 12.09 13.01
CA LEU A 66 -5.11 10.94 12.52
C LEU A 66 -4.21 9.70 12.60
N LEU A 67 -4.74 8.64 13.18
CA LEU A 67 -4.12 7.32 13.20
C LEU A 67 -4.97 6.36 12.37
N ILE A 68 -4.39 5.79 11.33
CA ILE A 68 -5.03 4.81 10.47
C ILE A 68 -4.29 3.50 10.67
N GLU A 69 -4.95 2.50 11.23
CA GLU A 69 -4.33 1.21 11.57
C GLU A 69 -5.16 0.05 11.07
N GLY A 70 -4.49 -0.98 10.56
CA GLY A 70 -5.17 -2.11 9.95
C GLY A 70 -4.41 -3.42 10.09
N PRO A 71 -5.13 -4.55 9.95
CA PRO A 71 -4.52 -5.87 10.04
C PRO A 71 -3.56 -6.16 8.87
N MET A 72 -3.68 -5.43 7.76
CA MET A 72 -2.92 -5.60 6.51
C MET A 72 -2.69 -4.27 5.80
N GLY A 73 -1.58 -4.15 5.05
CA GLY A 73 -1.26 -2.94 4.26
C GLY A 73 -2.08 -2.76 2.98
N ASN A 74 -2.90 -3.75 2.61
CA ASN A 74 -3.77 -3.72 1.44
C ASN A 74 -5.14 -3.14 1.82
N ILE A 75 -5.14 -1.85 2.19
CA ILE A 75 -6.31 -1.20 2.78
C ILE A 75 -7.55 -1.15 1.88
N GLN A 76 -7.36 -1.30 0.56
CA GLN A 76 -8.46 -1.39 -0.43
C GLN A 76 -9.28 -2.68 -0.32
N GLY A 77 -8.72 -3.72 0.31
CA GLY A 77 -9.40 -5.00 0.52
C GLY A 77 -9.59 -5.33 2.00
N PHE A 78 -8.85 -4.65 2.89
CA PHE A 78 -8.87 -4.84 4.34
C PHE A 78 -9.03 -3.47 5.01
N PRO A 79 -10.27 -3.02 5.25
CA PRO A 79 -10.55 -1.70 5.79
C PRO A 79 -9.80 -1.45 7.11
N PRO A 80 -9.08 -0.33 7.25
CA PRO A 80 -8.44 0.04 8.50
C PRO A 80 -9.42 0.71 9.46
N THR A 81 -9.08 0.73 10.75
CA THR A 81 -9.71 1.61 11.73
C THR A 81 -9.06 2.99 11.64
N ILE A 82 -9.89 4.04 11.61
CA ILE A 82 -9.44 5.43 11.66
C ILE A 82 -9.70 5.97 13.06
N LYS A 83 -8.71 6.65 13.63
CA LYS A 83 -8.81 7.31 14.92
C LYS A 83 -8.28 8.73 14.83
N PHE A 84 -8.77 9.61 15.70
CA PHE A 84 -8.34 11.00 15.78
C PHE A 84 -8.08 11.41 17.23
N VAL A 85 -7.01 12.17 17.45
CA VAL A 85 -6.73 12.83 18.72
C VAL A 85 -6.51 14.31 18.47
N LYS A 86 -7.15 15.16 19.26
CA LYS A 86 -7.00 16.63 19.16
C LYS A 86 -5.65 17.08 19.71
N ALA A 87 -5.13 18.18 19.18
CA ALA A 87 -3.92 18.84 19.71
C ALA A 87 -4.25 19.68 20.97
N GLU A 88 -4.79 19.03 22.00
CA GLU A 88 -5.23 19.66 23.25
C GLU A 88 -4.75 18.83 24.46
N PRO A 89 -4.36 19.48 25.58
CA PRO A 89 -3.94 18.75 26.77
C PRO A 89 -5.02 17.77 27.27
N GLY A 90 -4.64 16.51 27.48
CA GLY A 90 -5.54 15.47 27.98
C GLY A 90 -6.50 14.89 26.94
N ALA A 91 -6.40 15.30 25.66
CA ALA A 91 -7.16 14.67 24.60
C ALA A 91 -6.78 13.19 24.46
N VAL A 92 -7.79 12.36 24.19
CA VAL A 92 -7.62 10.91 23.98
C VAL A 92 -7.89 10.56 22.53
N LEU A 93 -7.36 9.41 22.12
CA LEU A 93 -7.55 8.90 20.77
C LEU A 93 -8.95 8.29 20.65
N GLU A 94 -9.78 8.86 19.78
CA GLU A 94 -11.17 8.46 19.56
C GLU A 94 -11.33 7.79 18.19
N VAL A 95 -12.19 6.78 18.09
CA VAL A 95 -12.52 6.15 16.81
C VAL A 95 -13.35 7.12 15.97
N VAL A 96 -12.99 7.26 14.70
CA VAL A 96 -13.78 8.01 13.72
C VAL A 96 -14.76 7.04 13.08
N GLU A 97 -16.05 7.30 13.24
CA GLU A 97 -17.10 6.54 12.57
C GLU A 97 -17.03 6.76 11.06
N VAL A 98 -17.01 5.67 10.31
CA VAL A 98 -16.97 5.65 8.84
C VAL A 98 -17.98 4.63 8.32
N ASP A 99 -18.40 4.79 7.07
CA ASP A 99 -19.32 3.87 6.44
C ASP A 99 -18.73 2.45 6.39
N GLU A 100 -19.57 1.46 6.69
CA GLU A 100 -19.19 0.05 6.64
C GLU A 100 -18.89 -0.37 5.19
N VAL A 101 -17.75 -1.06 5.02
CA VAL A 101 -17.36 -1.67 3.74
C VAL A 101 -17.95 -3.08 3.65
N LYS A 102 -18.83 -3.30 2.67
CA LYS A 102 -19.67 -4.53 2.58
C LYS A 102 -18.96 -5.76 2.02
N GLY A 103 -17.65 -5.68 1.77
CA GLY A 103 -16.83 -6.79 1.30
C GLY A 103 -15.61 -6.35 0.50
N PHE A 104 -14.77 -7.32 0.11
CA PHE A 104 -13.49 -7.07 -0.58
C PHE A 104 -13.64 -6.30 -1.91
N SER A 105 -14.79 -6.43 -2.58
CA SER A 105 -15.05 -5.78 -3.87
C SER A 105 -15.86 -4.48 -3.76
N ASP A 106 -16.23 -4.05 -2.54
CA ASP A 106 -17.12 -2.90 -2.34
C ASP A 106 -16.50 -1.60 -2.92
N ASP A 107 -15.23 -1.35 -2.63
CA ASP A 107 -14.51 -0.18 -3.17
C ASP A 107 -14.30 -0.27 -4.68
N THR A 108 -14.15 -1.48 -5.23
CA THR A 108 -14.12 -1.68 -6.68
C THR A 108 -15.49 -1.37 -7.30
N GLY A 109 -16.58 -1.77 -6.64
CA GLY A 109 -17.95 -1.43 -7.04
C GLY A 109 -18.17 0.08 -7.08
N LYS A 110 -17.79 0.79 -6.01
CA LYS A 110 -17.86 2.27 -5.95
C LYS A 110 -17.07 2.94 -7.07
N ALA A 111 -15.88 2.41 -7.40
CA ALA A 111 -15.09 2.93 -8.51
C ALA A 111 -15.79 2.74 -9.87
N TRP A 112 -16.45 1.60 -10.10
CA TRP A 112 -17.26 1.37 -11.31
C TRP A 112 -18.48 2.27 -11.38
N GLU A 113 -19.17 2.48 -10.26
CA GLU A 113 -20.30 3.41 -10.18
C GLU A 113 -19.86 4.84 -10.52
N ALA A 114 -18.75 5.32 -9.94
CA ALA A 114 -18.19 6.63 -10.26
C ALA A 114 -17.79 6.74 -11.74
N PHE A 115 -17.16 5.71 -12.29
CA PHE A 115 -16.83 5.66 -13.73
C PHE A 115 -18.07 5.71 -14.62
N ALA A 116 -19.17 5.07 -14.21
CA ALA A 116 -20.44 5.09 -14.91
C ALA A 116 -21.22 6.42 -14.79
N GLY A 117 -20.68 7.41 -14.07
CA GLY A 117 -21.26 8.75 -13.91
C GLY A 117 -22.06 8.95 -12.63
N SER A 118 -22.01 8.01 -11.67
CA SER A 118 -22.52 8.24 -10.32
C SER A 118 -21.63 9.22 -9.54
N SER A 119 -22.11 9.69 -8.39
CA SER A 119 -21.32 10.51 -7.48
C SER A 119 -20.07 9.77 -6.99
N GLY A 120 -18.91 10.42 -7.03
CA GLY A 120 -17.63 9.86 -6.61
C GLY A 120 -16.53 10.23 -7.59
N GLU A 121 -15.30 9.81 -7.29
CA GLU A 121 -14.15 9.98 -8.19
C GLU A 121 -13.52 8.62 -8.47
N ALA A 122 -13.42 8.25 -9.74
CA ALA A 122 -12.63 7.12 -10.19
C ALA A 122 -11.26 7.65 -10.66
N PRO A 123 -10.14 7.12 -10.13
CA PRO A 123 -8.82 7.54 -10.59
C PRO A 123 -8.63 7.23 -12.07
N ASP A 124 -8.05 8.17 -12.82
CA ASP A 124 -7.79 8.05 -14.25
C ASP A 124 -6.30 7.81 -14.55
N PHE A 125 -5.93 7.92 -15.84
CA PHE A 125 -4.55 7.75 -16.27
C PHE A 125 -3.61 8.85 -15.80
N ASP A 126 -4.10 10.07 -15.55
CA ASP A 126 -3.26 11.15 -15.05
C ASP A 126 -2.89 10.89 -13.58
N VAL A 127 -3.87 10.43 -12.78
CA VAL A 127 -3.61 9.95 -11.41
C VAL A 127 -2.61 8.80 -11.42
N ALA A 128 -2.79 7.81 -12.31
CA ALA A 128 -1.87 6.67 -12.44
C ALA A 128 -0.45 7.12 -12.82
N LEU A 129 -0.32 8.06 -13.77
CA LEU A 129 0.97 8.58 -14.21
C LEU A 129 1.73 9.25 -13.07
N ILE A 130 1.06 10.06 -12.24
CA ILE A 130 1.69 10.69 -11.06
C ILE A 130 2.21 9.62 -10.09
N ARG A 131 1.43 8.56 -9.83
CA ARG A 131 1.88 7.45 -8.96
C ARG A 131 3.08 6.72 -9.55
N HIS A 132 3.12 6.51 -10.86
CA HIS A 132 4.29 5.93 -11.53
C HIS A 132 5.54 6.82 -11.45
N ARG A 133 5.40 8.14 -11.59
CA ARG A 133 6.52 9.09 -11.42
C ARG A 133 7.07 9.06 -10.00
N MET A 134 6.19 9.02 -8.99
CA MET A 134 6.58 8.89 -7.59
C MET A 134 7.38 7.60 -7.35
N LEU A 135 6.92 6.46 -7.89
CA LEU A 135 7.65 5.19 -7.80
C LEU A 135 9.02 5.27 -8.47
N ASP A 136 9.10 5.88 -9.65
CA ASP A 136 10.37 6.08 -10.38
C ASP A 136 11.37 6.94 -9.58
N ALA A 137 10.91 8.02 -8.94
CA ALA A 137 11.74 8.84 -8.07
C ALA A 137 12.25 8.07 -6.84
N ILE A 138 11.46 7.17 -6.25
CA ILE A 138 11.91 6.28 -5.16
C ILE A 138 13.05 5.37 -5.63
N TYR A 139 12.95 4.80 -6.84
CA TYR A 139 14.03 3.99 -7.41
C TYR A 139 15.30 4.80 -7.63
N ARG A 140 15.19 5.95 -8.31
CA ARG A 140 16.33 6.84 -8.57
C ARG A 140 16.98 7.29 -7.26
N SER A 141 16.19 7.62 -6.23
CA SER A 141 16.70 7.99 -4.91
C SER A 141 17.46 6.84 -4.25
N SER A 142 16.95 5.60 -4.35
CA SER A 142 17.64 4.41 -3.83
C SER A 142 18.94 4.10 -4.56
N GLU A 143 19.01 4.37 -5.87
CA GLU A 143 20.21 4.10 -6.69
C GLU A 143 21.28 5.18 -6.51
N LEU A 144 20.88 6.45 -6.47
CA LEU A 144 21.77 7.60 -6.45
C LEU A 144 22.12 8.05 -5.02
N GLY A 145 21.33 7.66 -4.02
CA GLY A 145 21.47 8.14 -2.65
C GLY A 145 21.11 9.61 -2.47
N THR A 146 20.37 10.19 -3.43
CA THR A 146 19.97 11.60 -3.46
C THR A 146 18.46 11.75 -3.29
N ARG A 147 18.04 12.95 -2.88
CA ARG A 147 16.63 13.33 -2.91
C ARG A 147 16.20 13.51 -4.36
N GLU A 148 15.09 12.89 -4.74
CA GLU A 148 14.53 12.94 -6.09
C GLU A 148 13.11 13.52 -6.08
N GLU A 149 12.82 14.40 -7.05
CA GLU A 149 11.50 14.98 -7.25
C GLU A 149 10.70 14.18 -8.30
N TYR A 150 9.36 14.28 -8.26
CA TYR A 150 8.45 13.54 -9.14
C TYR A 150 7.32 14.37 -9.75
N TRP A 151 7.40 15.70 -9.67
CA TRP A 151 6.41 16.65 -10.18
C TRP A 151 7.00 17.63 -11.20
#